data_AF-A0A199ULD2-F1
#
_entry.id   AF-A0A199ULD2-F1
#
_cell.length_a   1.000
_cell.length_b   1.000
_cell.length_c   1.000
_cell.angle_alpha   90.00
_cell.angle_beta   90.00
_cell.angle_gamma   90.00
#
_symmetry.space_group_name_H-M   'P 1'
#
loop_
_entity.id
_entity.type
_entity.pdbx_description
1 polymer ?
#
loop_
_entity_poly.entity_id
_entity_poly.type
_entity_poly.pdbx_seq_one_letter_code
_entity_poly.pdbx_strand_id
1 'polypeptide(L)'
;MTSVLAQNELVEPQMFSRSQMGSGGFFVDSSTLVSRLITPAFELVKKVLRSYEVLMPTMTLHLQGAEMSIASKNVFYIEHEKGLFCFAILPLDNLSILEHIN
;
A
#
# COMPACT_ATOMS: atom_id res chain seq x y z
N MET A 1 13.40 -26.84 -4.52
CA MET A 1 13.60 -25.80 -3.48
C MET A 1 13.83 -24.49 -4.19
N THR A 2 12.75 -23.80 -4.55
CA THR A 2 12.80 -22.49 -5.22
C THR A 2 12.87 -21.43 -4.11
N SER A 3 13.95 -20.66 -4.08
CA SER A 3 14.08 -19.53 -3.15
C SER A 3 12.97 -18.52 -3.45
N VAL A 4 12.07 -18.32 -2.50
CA VAL A 4 11.19 -17.15 -2.48
C VAL A 4 12.08 -15.96 -2.12
N LEU A 5 12.80 -15.43 -3.11
CA LEU A 5 13.32 -14.08 -3.00
C LEU A 5 12.07 -13.20 -3.00
N ALA A 6 11.81 -12.53 -1.88
CA ALA A 6 10.84 -11.48 -1.79
C ALA A 6 11.06 -10.54 -2.98
N GLN A 7 10.15 -10.58 -3.94
CA GLN A 7 10.18 -9.62 -5.04
C GLN A 7 9.83 -8.28 -4.40
N ASN A 8 10.85 -7.47 -4.14
CA ASN A 8 10.66 -6.04 -3.92
C ASN A 8 10.17 -5.44 -5.25
N GLU A 9 8.90 -5.66 -5.59
CA GLU A 9 8.24 -4.94 -6.66
C GLU A 9 8.14 -3.48 -6.20
N LEU A 10 9.02 -2.65 -6.78
CA LEU A 10 9.10 -1.23 -6.48
C LEU A 10 7.93 -0.53 -7.17
N VAL A 11 7.19 0.26 -6.41
CA VAL A 11 6.30 1.26 -6.99
C VAL A 11 7.18 2.45 -7.40
N GLU A 12 7.15 2.81 -8.68
CA GLU A 12 7.94 3.92 -9.19
C GLU A 12 7.59 5.23 -8.45
N PRO A 13 8.56 5.96 -7.86
CA PRO A 13 8.28 7.18 -7.09
C PRO A 13 7.49 8.22 -7.88
N GLN A 14 7.67 8.25 -9.20
CA GLN A 14 6.98 9.16 -10.11
C GLN A 14 5.46 8.99 -10.06
N MET A 15 4.98 7.78 -9.72
CA MET A 15 3.56 7.45 -9.55
C MET A 15 2.90 8.35 -8.51
N PHE A 16 3.60 8.73 -7.45
CA PHE A 16 3.09 9.62 -6.39
C PHE A 16 3.49 11.08 -6.58
N SER A 17 4.04 11.47 -7.74
CA SER A 17 4.43 12.87 -7.97
C SER A 17 3.21 13.78 -8.01
N ARG A 18 3.37 14.99 -7.48
CA ARG A 18 2.40 16.07 -7.66
C ARG A 18 2.66 16.77 -9.00
N SER A 19 1.63 16.91 -9.83
CA SER A 19 1.69 17.64 -11.08
C SER A 19 1.75 19.15 -10.83
N GLN A 20 2.17 19.91 -11.86
CA GLN A 20 2.17 21.37 -11.82
C GLN A 20 0.76 21.97 -11.64
N MET A 21 -0.28 21.23 -12.02
CA MET A 21 -1.68 21.62 -11.82
C MET A 21 -2.22 21.23 -10.42
N GLY A 22 -1.39 20.64 -9.57
CA GLY A 22 -1.72 20.29 -8.19
C GLY A 22 -2.40 18.92 -8.00
N SER A 23 -2.58 18.14 -9.07
CA SER A 23 -3.05 16.74 -9.00
C SER A 23 -1.91 15.78 -8.60
N GLY A 24 -2.23 14.55 -8.18
CA GLY A 24 -1.22 13.60 -7.70
C GLY A 24 -0.79 13.86 -6.25
N GLY A 25 0.29 13.20 -5.83
CA GLY A 25 0.74 13.24 -4.44
C GLY A 25 0.08 12.20 -3.55
N PHE A 26 0.41 12.29 -2.26
CA PHE A 26 -0.28 11.59 -1.19
C PHE A 26 -0.62 12.58 -0.07
N PHE A 27 -1.73 12.35 0.61
CA PHE A 27 -2.05 13.01 1.88
C PHE A 27 -2.11 11.98 2.99
N VAL A 28 -1.74 12.39 4.20
CA VAL A 28 -2.08 11.64 5.42
C VAL A 28 -3.30 12.32 6.03
N ASP A 29 -4.42 11.60 6.09
CA ASP A 29 -5.72 12.15 6.48
C ASP A 29 -6.46 11.22 7.44
N SER A 30 -6.48 11.61 8.72
CA SER A 30 -7.17 10.91 9.80
C SER A 30 -8.70 10.97 9.70
N SER A 31 -9.25 11.83 8.83
CA SER A 31 -10.70 11.93 8.62
C SER A 31 -11.23 10.95 7.57
N THR A 32 -10.35 10.14 6.96
CA THR A 32 -10.75 9.07 6.05
C THR A 32 -10.88 7.73 6.77
N LEU A 33 -11.84 6.91 6.36
CA LEU A 33 -12.06 5.59 6.95
C LEU A 33 -11.15 4.50 6.38
N VAL A 34 -10.64 4.70 5.16
CA VAL A 34 -9.90 3.68 4.41
C VAL A 34 -8.82 4.38 3.60
N SER A 35 -7.60 3.83 3.65
CA SER A 35 -6.50 4.26 2.81
C SER A 35 -6.81 4.01 1.33
N ARG A 36 -6.33 4.91 0.47
CA ARG A 36 -6.50 4.85 -0.97
C ARG A 36 -5.16 5.02 -1.68
N LEU A 37 -4.91 4.18 -2.66
CA LEU A 37 -3.75 4.32 -3.56
C LEU A 37 -4.26 4.67 -4.95
N ILE A 38 -3.44 5.41 -5.70
CA ILE A 38 -3.76 5.56 -7.12
C ILE A 38 -3.83 4.19 -7.80
N THR A 39 -4.76 4.01 -8.73
CA THR A 39 -5.06 2.71 -9.34
C THR A 39 -3.83 1.93 -9.82
N PRO A 40 -2.82 2.55 -10.49
CA PRO A 40 -1.59 1.85 -10.87
C PRO A 40 -0.81 1.28 -9.66
N ALA A 41 -0.69 2.03 -8.57
CA ALA A 41 -0.02 1.57 -7.35
C ALA A 41 -0.84 0.48 -6.66
N PHE A 42 -2.17 0.63 -6.63
CA PHE A 42 -3.07 -0.35 -6.06
C PHE A 42 -2.93 -1.72 -6.74
N GLU A 43 -2.90 -1.76 -8.08
CA GLU A 43 -2.78 -3.02 -8.82
C GLU A 43 -1.40 -3.67 -8.65
N LEU A 44 -0.32 -2.88 -8.54
CA LEU A 44 1.01 -3.40 -8.18
C LEU A 44 0.99 -4.05 -6.80
N VAL A 45 0.48 -3.34 -5.79
CA VAL A 45 0.40 -3.90 -4.43
C VAL A 45 -0.46 -5.16 -4.43
N LYS A 46 -1.66 -5.13 -5.02
CA LYS A 46 -2.55 -6.30 -5.14
C LYS A 46 -1.88 -7.49 -5.82
N LYS A 47 -1.06 -7.28 -6.86
CA LYS A 47 -0.28 -8.33 -7.51
C LYS A 47 0.73 -8.95 -6.54
N VAL A 48 1.51 -8.12 -5.85
CA VAL A 48 2.46 -8.56 -4.82
C VAL A 48 1.74 -9.40 -3.76
N LEU A 49 0.64 -8.89 -3.20
CA LEU A 49 -0.11 -9.58 -2.15
C LEU A 49 -0.62 -10.96 -2.57
N ARG A 50 -1.05 -11.13 -3.82
CA ARG A 50 -1.48 -12.44 -4.35
C ARG A 50 -0.35 -13.46 -4.45
N SER A 51 0.91 -13.02 -4.45
CA SER A 51 2.08 -13.92 -4.48
C SER A 51 2.53 -14.41 -3.09
N TYR A 52 2.01 -13.81 -2.01
CA TYR A 52 2.34 -14.22 -0.64
C TYR A 52 1.32 -15.23 -0.12
N GLU A 53 1.77 -16.47 0.11
CA GLU A 53 0.92 -17.54 0.64
C GLU A 53 1.07 -17.75 2.16
N VAL A 54 2.17 -17.29 2.77
CA VAL A 54 2.56 -17.72 4.14
C VAL A 54 2.90 -16.57 5.09
N LEU A 55 3.43 -15.46 4.58
CA LEU A 55 3.89 -14.33 5.41
C LEU A 55 3.14 -13.06 5.04
N MET A 56 2.69 -12.34 6.06
CA MET A 56 2.10 -11.01 5.89
C MET A 56 3.15 -10.03 5.39
N PRO A 57 2.97 -9.42 4.21
CA PRO A 57 3.92 -8.46 3.70
C PRO A 57 3.86 -7.16 4.50
N THR A 58 5.03 -6.54 4.68
CA THR A 58 5.16 -5.19 5.22
C THR A 58 5.25 -4.19 4.08
N MET A 59 4.76 -2.97 4.30
CA MET A 59 4.86 -1.89 3.33
C MET A 59 5.69 -0.75 3.92
N THR A 60 6.68 -0.25 3.19
CA THR A 60 7.44 0.94 3.57
C THR A 60 7.26 2.01 2.51
N LEU A 61 6.88 3.21 2.92
CA LEU A 61 6.90 4.37 2.06
C LEU A 61 8.24 5.08 2.20
N HIS A 62 8.96 5.19 1.10
CA HIS A 62 10.18 5.96 1.00
C HIS A 62 9.80 7.40 0.64
N LEU A 63 10.01 8.31 1.59
CA LEU A 63 9.77 9.74 1.45
C LEU A 63 11.10 10.47 1.35
N GLN A 64 11.09 11.70 0.83
CA GLN A 64 12.31 12.49 0.76
C GLN A 64 12.85 12.78 2.16
N GLY A 65 13.94 12.09 2.54
CA GLY A 65 14.57 12.23 3.86
C GLY A 65 13.85 11.51 5.01
N ALA A 66 12.86 10.66 4.72
CA ALA A 66 12.13 9.90 5.74
C ALA A 66 11.66 8.53 5.23
N GLU A 67 11.50 7.57 6.13
CA GLU A 67 10.86 6.29 5.84
C GLU A 67 9.69 6.09 6.77
N MET A 68 8.55 5.68 6.22
CA MET A 68 7.37 5.33 6.99
C MET A 68 7.06 3.86 6.79
N SER A 69 7.33 3.04 7.80
CA SER A 69 6.95 1.62 7.82
C SER A 69 5.52 1.46 8.30
N ILE A 70 4.70 0.81 7.48
CA ILE A 70 3.33 0.44 7.78
C ILE A 70 3.32 -1.04 8.17
N ALA A 71 2.94 -1.30 9.42
CA ALA A 71 2.79 -2.65 9.92
C ALA A 71 1.61 -3.35 9.22
N SER A 72 1.77 -4.63 8.93
CA SER A 72 0.75 -5.46 8.28
C SER A 72 -0.60 -5.43 9.01
N LYS A 73 -0.58 -5.45 10.35
CA LYS A 73 -1.79 -5.34 11.19
C LYS A 73 -2.66 -4.10 10.91
N ASN A 74 -2.09 -3.06 10.30
CA ASN A 74 -2.78 -1.79 10.05
C ASN A 74 -3.38 -1.72 8.63
N VAL A 75 -2.99 -2.63 7.73
CA VAL A 75 -3.45 -2.65 6.33
C VAL A 75 -4.14 -3.96 5.95
N PHE A 76 -4.09 -4.97 6.81
CA PHE A 76 -4.79 -6.24 6.63
C PHE A 76 -5.84 -6.45 7.70
N TYR A 77 -7.09 -6.66 7.28
CA TYR A 77 -8.10 -7.29 8.11
C TYR A 77 -7.95 -8.81 7.98
N ILE A 78 -7.71 -9.48 9.10
CA ILE A 78 -7.45 -10.92 9.15
C ILE A 78 -8.68 -11.62 9.73
N GLU A 79 -9.30 -12.49 8.94
CA GLU A 79 -10.41 -13.35 9.38
C GLU A 79 -9.88 -14.77 9.59
N HIS A 80 -9.43 -15.04 10.82
CA HIS A 80 -8.74 -16.28 11.18
C HIS A 80 -9.59 -17.53 10.96
N GLU A 81 -10.91 -17.46 11.20
CA GLU A 81 -11.80 -18.62 11.09
C GLU A 81 -12.01 -19.07 9.64
N LYS A 82 -11.91 -18.14 8.69
CA LYS A 82 -12.13 -18.40 7.26
C LYS A 82 -10.84 -18.50 6.47
N GLY A 83 -9.70 -18.26 7.10
CA GLY A 83 -8.39 -18.16 6.42
C GLY A 83 -8.35 -17.05 5.38
N LEU A 84 -9.14 -15.98 5.57
CA LEU A 84 -9.21 -14.86 4.64
C LEU A 84 -8.36 -13.70 5.12
N PHE A 85 -7.68 -13.08 4.17
CA PHE A 85 -6.89 -11.87 4.39
C PHE A 85 -7.40 -10.77 3.46
N CYS A 86 -7.92 -9.69 4.04
CA CYS A 86 -8.48 -8.57 3.29
C CYS A 86 -7.51 -7.40 3.35
N PHE A 87 -7.09 -6.92 2.18
CA PHE A 87 -6.26 -5.72 2.07
C PHE A 87 -7.15 -4.47 2.17
N ALA A 88 -6.98 -3.70 3.24
CA ALA A 88 -7.79 -2.55 3.61
C ALA A 88 -7.34 -1.25 2.91
N ILE A 89 -7.05 -1.34 1.61
CA ILE A 89 -6.74 -0.19 0.75
C ILE A 89 -7.62 -0.27 -0.49
N LEU A 90 -8.13 0.87 -0.94
CA LEU A 90 -8.98 0.96 -2.14
C LEU A 90 -8.28 1.75 -3.26
N PRO A 91 -8.58 1.48 -4.54
CA PRO A 91 -8.10 2.33 -5.62
C PRO A 91 -8.77 3.73 -5.58
N LEU A 92 -8.04 4.73 -6.08
CA LEU A 92 -8.50 6.08 -6.38
C LEU A 92 -7.78 6.56 -7.64
N ASP A 93 -8.30 7.54 -8.37
CA ASP A 93 -7.74 7.87 -9.69
C ASP A 93 -6.43 8.67 -9.59
N ASN A 94 -6.51 9.89 -9.10
CA ASN A 94 -5.43 10.88 -9.23
C ASN A 94 -4.83 11.32 -7.89
N LEU A 95 -5.18 10.65 -6.80
CA LEU A 95 -4.68 10.98 -5.48
C LEU A 95 -4.54 9.73 -4.62
N SER A 96 -3.48 9.67 -3.83
CA SER A 96 -3.36 8.67 -2.76
C SER A 96 -3.69 9.33 -1.42
N ILE A 97 -4.39 8.61 -0.55
CA ILE A 97 -4.72 9.05 0.79
C ILE A 97 -4.32 7.92 1.74
N LEU A 98 -3.47 8.22 2.71
CA LEU A 98 -3.19 7.30 3.80
C LEU A 98 -4.04 7.71 4.99
N GLU A 99 -4.81 6.76 5.50
CA GLU A 99 -5.50 6.91 6.77
C GLU A 99 -4.46 7.02 7.92
N HIS A 100 -4.88 7.52 9.08
CA HIS A 100 -3.97 7.66 10.21
C HIS A 100 -3.70 6.30 10.85
N ILE A 101 -2.62 5.69 10.37
CA ILE A 101 -2.13 4.42 10.87
C ILE A 101 -1.36 4.65 12.19
N ASN A 102 -1.93 4.27 13.33
CA ASN A 102 -1.27 4.28 14.66
C ASN A 102 -1.02 2.85 15.16
#